data_AF-A0AAE7C0J4-F1
#
_entry.id   AF-A0AAE7C0J4-F1
#
_cell.length_a   1.000
_cell.length_b   1.000
_cell.length_c   1.000
_cell.angle_alpha   90.00
_cell.angle_beta   90.00
_cell.angle_gamma   90.00
#
_symmetry.space_group_name_H-M   'P 1'
#
loop_
_entity.id
_entity.type
_entity.pdbx_description
1 polymer ?
#
loop_
_entity_poly.entity_id
_entity_poly.type
_entity_poly.pdbx_seq_one_letter_code
_entity_poly.pdbx_strand_id
1 'polypeptide(L)'
;MWHKIKINKSQISCETDKATLIKLPNSSSYKGKAFWHPSKLVRECLEGKGHWFEFSFTDEWEFIIISQSKNSDYKKIASAETMLGIFEKQIDDEYDNESYLEVVEPIKINKSVEVDSTLKRGN
;
A
#
# COMPACT_ATOMS: atom_id res chain seq x y z
N MET A 1 -24.58 0.19 7.04
CA MET A 1 -23.51 -0.67 7.57
C MET A 1 -22.25 0.15 7.76
N TRP A 2 -21.33 -0.26 8.64
CA TRP A 2 -20.01 0.38 8.80
C TRP A 2 -18.97 -0.39 8.00
N HIS A 3 -18.17 0.33 7.24
CA HIS A 3 -17.06 -0.18 6.45
C HIS A 3 -15.75 0.30 7.03
N LYS A 4 -14.71 -0.54 6.90
CA LYS A 4 -13.35 -0.23 7.28
C LYS A 4 -12.43 -0.60 6.13
N ILE A 5 -11.53 0.31 5.77
CA ILE A 5 -10.52 0.07 4.74
C ILE A 5 -9.14 0.27 5.36
N LYS A 6 -8.28 -0.73 5.21
CA LYS A 6 -6.86 -0.67 5.60
C LYS A 6 -6.08 0.11 4.53
N ILE A 7 -5.21 1.01 4.97
CA ILE A 7 -4.33 1.82 4.13
C ILE A 7 -2.91 1.85 4.71
N ASN A 8 -1.94 2.06 3.84
CA ASN A 8 -0.57 2.28 4.25
C ASN A 8 -0.34 3.72 4.72
N LYS A 9 0.59 3.93 5.65
CA LYS A 9 1.03 5.27 6.05
C LYS A 9 1.48 6.15 4.88
N SER A 10 2.06 5.56 3.83
CA SER A 10 2.49 6.27 2.61
C SER A 10 1.34 6.87 1.78
N GLN A 11 0.12 6.35 1.95
CA GLN A 11 -1.08 6.90 1.32
C GLN A 11 -1.59 8.13 2.07
N ILE A 12 -1.22 8.33 3.33
CA ILE A 12 -1.54 9.55 4.07
C ILE A 12 -0.61 10.66 3.59
N SER A 13 -1.20 11.67 2.94
CA SER A 13 -0.44 12.78 2.36
C SER A 13 -0.21 13.92 3.35
N CYS A 14 -1.21 14.20 4.18
CA CYS A 14 -1.21 15.30 5.14
C CYS A 14 -2.24 15.01 6.22
N GLU A 15 -1.91 15.37 7.45
CA GLU A 15 -2.78 15.27 8.61
C GLU A 15 -3.02 16.68 9.15
N THR A 16 -4.26 16.97 9.48
CA THR A 16 -4.66 18.19 10.19
C THR A 16 -5.40 17.77 11.45
N ASP A 17 -5.64 18.71 12.37
CA ASP A 17 -6.36 18.41 13.63
C ASP A 17 -7.78 17.87 13.41
N LYS A 18 -8.37 18.12 12.23
CA LYS A 18 -9.76 17.76 11.91
C LYS A 18 -9.88 16.66 10.86
N ALA A 19 -9.01 16.68 9.86
CA ALA A 19 -9.10 15.80 8.70
C ALA A 19 -7.74 15.32 8.21
N THR A 20 -7.74 14.12 7.65
CA THR A 20 -6.58 13.45 7.06
C THR A 20 -6.80 13.35 5.56
N LEU A 21 -5.78 13.72 4.78
CA LEU A 21 -5.78 13.64 3.33
C LEU A 21 -5.22 12.28 2.90
N ILE A 22 -6.07 11.44 2.31
CA ILE A 22 -5.74 10.09 1.91
C ILE A 22 -5.66 10.02 0.38
N LYS A 23 -4.56 9.48 -0.14
CA LYS A 23 -4.32 9.26 -1.58
C LYS A 23 -5.09 8.04 -2.05
N LEU A 24 -5.74 8.17 -3.20
CA LEU A 24 -6.37 7.03 -3.86
C LEU A 24 -5.30 6.11 -4.47
N PRO A 25 -5.55 4.78 -4.54
CA PRO A 25 -4.63 3.83 -5.11
C PRO A 25 -4.25 4.18 -6.56
N ASN A 26 -2.95 4.07 -6.89
CA ASN A 26 -2.45 4.34 -8.24
C ASN A 26 -2.96 3.33 -9.29
N SER A 27 -3.41 2.16 -8.84
CA SER A 27 -4.03 1.11 -9.66
C SER A 27 -5.47 1.43 -10.08
N SER A 28 -6.09 2.46 -9.48
CA SER A 28 -7.43 2.91 -9.82
C SER A 28 -7.41 3.96 -10.93
N SER A 29 -8.58 4.20 -11.56
CA SER A 29 -8.79 5.31 -12.49
C SER A 29 -8.62 6.70 -11.85
N TYR A 30 -8.48 6.76 -10.53
CA TYR A 30 -8.30 7.98 -9.74
C TYR A 30 -6.84 8.23 -9.35
N LYS A 31 -5.88 7.75 -10.15
CA LYS A 31 -4.46 8.02 -9.96
C LYS A 31 -4.17 9.52 -9.81
N GLY A 32 -3.40 9.89 -8.80
CA GLY A 32 -3.06 11.29 -8.51
C GLY A 32 -4.21 12.11 -7.90
N LYS A 33 -5.27 11.43 -7.45
CA LYS A 33 -6.38 12.03 -6.71
C LYS A 33 -6.33 11.60 -5.23
N ALA A 34 -6.98 12.38 -4.39
CA ALA A 34 -7.04 12.16 -2.96
C ALA A 34 -8.41 12.58 -2.42
N PHE A 35 -8.70 12.25 -1.17
CA PHE A 35 -9.91 12.70 -0.50
C PHE A 35 -9.61 13.06 0.96
N TRP A 36 -10.39 13.98 1.51
CA TRP A 36 -10.33 14.31 2.93
C TRP A 36 -11.26 13.40 3.71
N HIS A 37 -10.78 12.89 4.84
CA HIS A 37 -11.58 12.09 5.76
C HIS A 37 -11.40 12.59 7.21
N PRO A 38 -12.43 12.58 8.06
CA PRO A 38 -12.30 13.03 9.45
C PRO A 38 -11.22 12.25 10.21
N SER A 39 -10.28 12.95 10.84
CA SER A 39 -9.13 12.30 11.52
C SER A 39 -9.56 11.41 12.69
N LYS A 40 -10.73 11.66 13.30
CA LYS A 40 -11.29 10.79 14.36
C LYS A 40 -11.69 9.39 13.86
N LEU A 41 -11.93 9.27 12.56
CA LEU A 41 -12.32 8.03 11.89
C LEU A 41 -11.15 7.37 11.17
N VAL A 42 -9.97 8.01 11.15
CA VAL A 42 -8.70 7.41 10.72
C VAL A 42 -7.93 6.99 11.96
N ARG A 43 -7.60 5.71 12.07
CA ARG A 43 -6.93 5.15 13.25
C ARG A 43 -5.76 4.28 12.82
N GLU A 44 -4.76 4.18 13.68
CA GLU A 44 -3.71 3.20 13.49
C GLU A 44 -4.28 1.80 13.72
N CYS A 45 -3.92 0.86 12.84
CA CYS A 45 -4.34 -0.52 12.98
C CYS A 45 -3.48 -1.21 14.05
N LEU A 46 -4.11 -1.91 15.00
CA LEU A 46 -3.43 -2.54 16.15
C LEU A 46 -2.36 -3.56 15.73
N GLU A 47 -2.57 -4.24 14.60
CA GLU A 47 -1.65 -5.24 14.04
C GLU A 47 -0.41 -4.61 13.39
N GLY A 48 -0.44 -3.30 13.12
CA GLY A 48 0.45 -2.68 12.16
C GLY A 48 1.67 -1.92 12.69
N LYS A 49 1.84 -1.78 14.01
CA LYS A 49 2.97 -1.07 14.65
C LYS A 49 3.36 0.26 13.95
N GLY A 50 2.38 1.07 13.57
CA GLY A 50 2.58 2.39 12.95
C GLY A 50 2.72 2.39 11.43
N HIS A 51 2.68 1.24 10.77
CA HIS A 51 2.77 1.12 9.31
C HIS A 51 1.39 1.14 8.63
N TRP A 52 0.38 0.62 9.32
CA TRP A 52 -0.97 0.43 8.80
C TRP A 52 -1.98 1.29 9.53
N PHE A 53 -2.86 1.92 8.77
CA PHE A 53 -3.96 2.72 9.24
C PHE A 53 -5.26 2.16 8.70
N GLU A 54 -6.36 2.43 9.38
CA GLU A 54 -7.70 2.14 8.91
C GLU A 54 -8.54 3.41 8.91
N PHE A 55 -9.41 3.58 7.91
CA PHE A 55 -10.44 4.60 7.95
C PHE A 55 -11.82 3.96 7.87
N SER A 56 -12.77 4.51 8.63
CA SER A 56 -14.11 3.95 8.79
C SER A 56 -15.20 4.89 8.27
N PHE A 57 -16.19 4.36 7.57
CA PHE A 57 -17.30 5.14 7.01
C PHE A 57 -18.57 4.31 6.92
N THR A 58 -19.71 4.96 6.68
CA THR A 58 -21.01 4.32 6.51
C THR A 58 -21.39 4.23 5.04
N ASP A 59 -22.35 3.36 4.69
CA ASP A 59 -22.88 3.25 3.31
C ASP A 59 -23.42 4.57 2.75
N GLU A 60 -23.98 5.40 3.62
CA GLU A 60 -24.56 6.69 3.27
C GLU A 60 -23.49 7.79 3.12
N TRP A 61 -22.22 7.47 3.37
CA TRP A 61 -21.14 8.44 3.33
C TRP A 61 -20.77 8.79 1.88
N GLU A 62 -20.67 10.09 1.61
CA GLU A 62 -20.20 10.61 0.34
C GLU A 62 -18.79 11.19 0.47
N PHE A 63 -17.95 10.86 -0.51
CA PHE A 63 -16.55 11.27 -0.56
C PHE A 63 -16.35 12.34 -1.61
N ILE A 64 -15.65 13.41 -1.24
CA ILE A 64 -15.23 14.44 -2.19
C ILE A 64 -13.79 14.12 -2.61
N ILE A 65 -13.66 13.59 -3.82
CA ILE A 65 -12.38 13.31 -4.46
C ILE A 65 -11.85 14.60 -5.07
N ILE A 66 -10.61 14.95 -4.72
CA ILE A 66 -9.90 16.13 -5.18
C ILE A 66 -8.62 15.76 -5.94
N SER A 67 -8.16 16.65 -6.80
CA SER A 67 -6.83 16.53 -7.41
C SER A 67 -5.72 16.84 -6.42
N GLN A 68 -4.60 16.12 -6.49
CA GLN A 68 -3.38 16.52 -5.77
C GLN A 68 -2.55 17.58 -6.51
N SER A 69 -2.84 17.83 -7.79
CA SER A 69 -2.15 18.85 -8.58
C SER A 69 -2.62 20.26 -8.20
N LYS A 70 -1.67 21.18 -8.04
CA LYS A 70 -1.92 22.59 -7.68
C LYS A 70 -2.77 23.35 -8.71
N ASN A 71 -2.79 22.89 -9.96
CA ASN A 71 -3.46 23.56 -11.08
C ASN A 71 -4.76 22.86 -11.51
N SER A 72 -5.35 22.04 -10.65
CA SER A 72 -6.54 21.28 -10.98
C SER A 72 -7.62 21.51 -9.94
N ASP A 73 -8.75 22.03 -10.40
CA ASP A 73 -9.99 22.25 -9.66
C ASP A 73 -10.90 21.01 -9.65
N TYR A 74 -10.36 19.85 -10.07
CA TYR A 74 -11.10 18.60 -10.13
C TYR A 74 -11.70 18.26 -8.77
N LYS A 75 -13.02 18.16 -8.74
CA LYS A 75 -13.82 17.69 -7.63
C LYS A 75 -14.87 16.72 -8.14
N LYS A 76 -14.96 15.55 -7.53
CA LYS A 76 -15.97 14.55 -7.84
C LYS A 76 -16.53 13.97 -6.56
N ILE A 77 -17.85 13.80 -6.50
CA ILE A 77 -18.51 13.09 -5.42
C ILE A 77 -18.50 11.60 -5.76
N ALA A 78 -18.09 10.77 -4.81
CA ALA A 78 -18.07 9.32 -4.91
C ALA A 78 -18.86 8.70 -3.76
N SER A 79 -19.64 7.67 -4.05
CA SER A 79 -20.38 6.90 -3.05
C SER A 79 -19.47 5.95 -2.28
N ALA A 80 -19.95 5.46 -1.14
CA ALA A 80 -19.32 4.39 -0.37
C ALA A 80 -19.01 3.15 -1.25
N GLU A 81 -19.94 2.73 -2.10
CA GLU A 81 -19.75 1.60 -3.03
C GLU A 81 -18.60 1.85 -4.01
N THR A 82 -18.52 3.06 -4.57
CA THR A 82 -17.41 3.44 -5.47
C THR A 82 -16.08 3.36 -4.74
N MET A 83 -16.03 3.83 -3.48
CA MET A 83 -14.82 3.79 -2.67
C MET A 83 -14.42 2.36 -2.32
N LEU A 84 -15.37 1.50 -2.00
CA LEU A 84 -15.09 0.07 -1.77
C LEU A 84 -14.47 -0.55 -3.02
N GLY A 85 -15.03 -0.34 -4.21
CA GLY A 85 -14.47 -0.86 -5.47
C GLY A 85 -13.08 -0.29 -5.82
N ILE A 86 -12.78 0.96 -5.46
CA ILE A 86 -11.45 1.54 -5.66
C ILE A 86 -10.40 0.84 -4.79
N PHE A 87 -10.77 0.46 -3.57
CA PHE A 87 -9.88 -0.13 -2.58
C PHE A 87 -9.97 -1.66 -2.50
N GLU A 88 -10.88 -2.30 -3.22
CA GLU A 88 -11.10 -3.76 -3.25
C GLU A 88 -9.79 -4.54 -3.47
N LYS A 89 -8.97 -4.09 -4.43
CA LYS A 89 -7.64 -4.69 -4.70
C LYS A 89 -6.63 -4.57 -3.57
N GLN A 90 -6.85 -3.69 -2.60
CA GLN A 90 -6.02 -3.57 -1.38
C GLN A 90 -6.59 -4.40 -0.23
N ILE A 91 -7.86 -4.81 -0.31
CA ILE A 91 -8.52 -5.64 0.69
C ILE A 91 -8.15 -7.12 0.48
N ASP A 92 -7.96 -7.55 -0.77
CA ASP A 92 -7.60 -8.93 -1.16
C ASP A 92 -6.12 -9.30 -0.96
N ASP A 93 -5.25 -8.36 -0.59
CA ASP A 93 -3.94 -8.72 -0.03
C ASP A 93 -4.13 -9.17 1.44
N GLU A 94 -5.05 -10.12 1.66
CA GLU A 94 -4.89 -11.12 2.70
C GLU A 94 -3.59 -11.83 2.34
N TYR A 95 -2.50 -11.33 2.92
CA TYR A 95 -1.17 -11.88 2.73
C TYR A 95 -1.29 -13.39 2.73
N ASP A 96 -1.05 -13.99 1.56
CA ASP A 96 -0.79 -15.41 1.45
C ASP A 96 0.47 -15.63 2.29
N ASN A 97 0.28 -15.90 3.57
CA ASN A 97 1.33 -16.00 4.58
C ASN A 97 2.20 -17.24 4.34
N GLU A 98 1.91 -17.97 3.26
CA GLU A 98 2.61 -19.16 2.82
C GLU A 98 3.74 -18.77 1.87
N SER A 99 4.94 -18.67 2.44
CA SER A 99 6.18 -18.62 1.67
C SER A 99 6.82 -20.00 1.65
N TYR A 100 7.22 -20.47 0.47
CA TYR A 100 7.86 -21.77 0.27
C TYR A 100 9.34 -21.58 -0.09
N LEU A 101 10.21 -22.41 0.50
CA LEU A 101 11.63 -22.49 0.13
C LEU A 101 11.81 -23.61 -0.89
N GLU A 102 12.17 -23.27 -2.12
CA GLU A 102 12.60 -24.26 -3.11
C GLU A 102 14.05 -24.66 -2.83
N VAL A 103 14.25 -25.82 -2.20
CA VAL A 103 15.59 -26.39 -1.97
C VAL A 103 15.95 -27.26 -3.17
N VAL A 104 16.95 -26.83 -3.94
CA VAL A 104 17.48 -27.58 -5.09
C VAL A 104 18.92 -28.00 -4.78
N GLU A 105 19.25 -29.27 -5.00
CA GLU A 105 20.63 -29.73 -4.91
C GLU A 105 21.50 -29.05 -5.98
N PRO A 106 22.70 -28.56 -5.63
CA PRO A 106 23.58 -27.94 -6.60
C PRO A 106 24.00 -28.95 -7.66
N ILE A 107 23.88 -28.55 -8.93
CA ILE A 107 24.35 -29.36 -10.05
C ILE A 107 25.87 -29.40 -10.00
N LYS A 108 26.44 -30.59 -9.86
CA LYS A 108 27.89 -30.79 -9.90
C LYS A 108 28.43 -30.39 -11.27
N ILE A 109 29.20 -29.32 -11.30
CA ILE A 109 29.93 -28.90 -12.50
C ILE A 109 31.32 -29.55 -12.47
N ASN A 110 31.56 -30.49 -13.40
CA ASN A 110 32.91 -31.00 -13.66
C ASN A 110 33.63 -30.04 -14.61
N LYS A 111 34.21 -28.96 -14.07
CA LYS A 111 35.04 -28.02 -14.82
C LYS A 111 36.46 -28.03 -14.26
N SER A 112 37.45 -28.06 -15.15
CA SER A 112 38.84 -27.84 -14.74
C SER A 112 38.96 -26.39 -14.27
N VAL A 113 39.33 -26.20 -13.00
CA VAL A 113 39.56 -24.88 -12.42
C VAL A 113 41.06 -24.74 -12.19
N GLU A 114 41.68 -23.79 -12.87
CA GLU A 114 43.06 -23.40 -12.62
C GLU A 114 43.07 -22.27 -11.60
N VAL A 115 43.76 -22.50 -10.48
CA VAL A 115 43.97 -21.47 -9.45
C VAL A 115 45.20 -20.67 -9.85
N ASP A 116 45.01 -19.37 -10.04
CA ASP A 116 46.09 -18.41 -10.31
C ASP A 116 47.20 -18.58 -9.27
N SER A 117 48.43 -18.78 -9.75
CA SER A 117 49.60 -19.02 -8.93
C SER A 117 49.94 -17.87 -7.99
N THR A 118 49.49 -16.65 -8.30
CA THR A 118 49.65 -15.46 -7.44
C THR A 118 48.77 -15.49 -6.17
N LEU A 119 47.71 -16.30 -6.17
CA LEU A 119 46.80 -16.49 -5.02
C LEU A 119 47.22 -17.67 -4.13
N LYS A 120 48.23 -18.43 -4.54
CA LYS A 120 48.81 -19.50 -3.71
C LYS A 120 49.69 -18.85 -2.65
N ARG A 121 49.33 -19.03 -1.38
CA ARG A 121 50.13 -18.57 -0.23
C ARG A 121 51.55 -19.11 -0.36
N GLY A 122 52.53 -18.22 -0.57
CA GLY A 122 53.93 -18.59 -0.67
C GLY A 122 54.43 -19.26 0.61
N ASN A 123 55.22 -20.32 0.44
CA ASN A 123 56.09 -20.85 1.50
C ASN A 123 57.16 -19.83 1.87
#